data_AF-A0A963EQQ5-F1
#
_entry.id   AF-A0A963EQQ5-F1
#
_cell.length_a   1.000
_cell.length_b   1.000
_cell.length_c   1.000
_cell.angle_alpha   90.00
_cell.angle_beta   90.00
_cell.angle_gamma   90.00
#
_symmetry.space_group_name_H-M   'P 1'
#
loop_
_entity.id
_entity.type
_entity.pdbx_description
1 polymer ?
#
loop_
_entity_poly.entity_id
_entity_poly.type
_entity_poly.pdbx_seq_one_letter_code
_entity_poly.pdbx_strand_id
1 'polypeptide(L)'
;MSRSAPDSAAVEKFLRGLQSEICAGLEDADGSGVFRHDSWERPGGGGGESRVMTNGQVFEQAGVGYSHVFGDAMPPSASKNRPELAGRAFSAMGVSLVLHPVNPYVPTTHANFGFFTTVAGEGPAVWWFGGGFDLTPYYPFHEDVLHWHRTARDACQPFGEEYYPRYKKWC
;
A
#
# COMPACT_ATOMS: atom_id res chain seq x y z
N MET A 1 -5.37 23.23 16.82
CA MET A 1 -5.99 21.90 16.99
C MET A 1 -4.90 20.95 17.46
N SER A 2 -5.01 20.45 18.69
CA SER A 2 -4.10 19.42 19.21
C SER A 2 -4.24 18.19 18.32
N ARG A 3 -3.27 17.94 17.43
CA ARG A 3 -3.24 16.69 16.67
C ARG A 3 -2.70 15.64 17.64
N SER A 4 -3.62 14.95 18.31
CA SER A 4 -3.30 13.70 18.99
C SER A 4 -2.45 12.83 18.08
N ALA A 5 -1.49 12.10 18.66
CA ALA A 5 -0.68 11.15 17.89
C ALA A 5 -1.61 10.20 17.10
N PRO A 6 -1.27 9.84 15.87
CA PRO A 6 -2.07 8.91 15.07
C PRO A 6 -2.17 7.57 15.80
N ASP A 7 -3.35 6.94 15.72
CA ASP A 7 -3.56 5.60 16.26
C ASP A 7 -2.94 4.56 15.31
N SER A 8 -1.64 4.29 15.50
CA SER A 8 -0.89 3.33 14.69
C SER A 8 -1.49 1.92 14.76
N ALA A 9 -2.11 1.55 15.88
CA ALA A 9 -2.72 0.22 16.04
C ALA A 9 -3.99 0.10 15.17
N ALA A 10 -4.80 1.16 15.09
CA ALA A 10 -5.94 1.20 14.17
C ALA A 10 -5.49 1.11 12.71
N VAL A 11 -4.40 1.78 12.33
CA VAL A 11 -3.84 1.71 10.97
C VAL A 11 -3.32 0.31 10.64
N GLU A 12 -2.58 -0.33 11.55
CA GLU A 12 -2.10 -1.70 11.37
C GLU A 12 -3.28 -2.67 11.19
N LYS A 13 -4.31 -2.56 12.04
CA LYS A 13 -5.50 -3.39 11.94
C LYS A 13 -6.18 -3.23 10.58
N PHE A 14 -6.32 -1.99 10.10
CA PHE A 14 -6.87 -1.70 8.78
C PHE A 14 -6.04 -2.34 7.66
N LEU A 15 -4.72 -2.15 7.67
CA LEU A 15 -3.83 -2.66 6.61
C LEU A 15 -3.81 -4.20 6.54
N ARG A 16 -3.81 -4.89 7.68
CA ARG A 16 -3.92 -6.36 7.70
C ARG A 16 -5.28 -6.86 7.21
N GLY A 17 -6.34 -6.14 7.56
CA GLY A 17 -7.69 -6.37 7.04
C GLY A 17 -7.73 -6.22 5.52
N LEU A 18 -7.18 -5.11 5.01
CA LEU A 18 -7.11 -4.81 3.59
C LEU A 18 -6.33 -5.87 2.81
N GLN A 19 -5.18 -6.35 3.30
CA GLN A 19 -4.47 -7.46 2.67
C GLN A 19 -5.36 -8.71 2.56
N SER A 20 -6.10 -9.01 3.63
CA SER A 20 -6.98 -10.19 3.66
C SER A 20 -8.17 -10.05 2.72
N GLU A 21 -8.82 -8.88 2.69
CA GLU A 21 -9.93 -8.59 1.79
C GLU A 21 -9.52 -8.64 0.31
N ILE A 22 -8.37 -8.04 -0.03
CA ILE A 22 -7.82 -8.08 -1.39
C ILE A 22 -7.52 -9.51 -1.80
N CYS A 23 -6.80 -10.28 -0.96
CA CYS A 23 -6.47 -11.66 -1.30
C CYS A 23 -7.72 -12.52 -1.49
N ALA A 24 -8.72 -12.41 -0.61
CA ALA A 24 -9.96 -13.16 -0.75
C ALA A 24 -10.71 -12.80 -2.05
N GLY A 25 -10.78 -11.51 -2.41
CA GLY A 25 -11.41 -11.09 -3.66
C GLY A 25 -10.66 -11.58 -4.91
N LEU A 26 -9.33 -11.66 -4.85
CA LEU A 26 -8.50 -12.18 -5.95
C LEU A 26 -8.61 -13.71 -6.09
N GLU A 27 -8.70 -14.45 -4.98
CA GLU A 27 -8.95 -15.91 -5.01
C GLU A 27 -10.33 -16.23 -5.59
N ASP A 28 -11.37 -15.47 -5.19
CA ASP A 28 -12.72 -15.61 -5.75
C ASP A 28 -12.73 -15.30 -7.26
N ALA A 29 -12.06 -14.23 -7.68
CA ALA A 29 -11.95 -13.85 -9.09
C ALA A 29 -11.14 -14.86 -9.92
N ASP A 30 -10.10 -15.47 -9.36
CA ASP A 30 -9.31 -16.51 -10.04
C ASP A 30 -10.06 -17.86 -10.09
N GLY A 31 -10.82 -18.17 -9.04
CA GLY A 31 -11.64 -19.38 -8.91
C GLY A 31 -10.87 -20.67 -8.61
N SER A 32 -9.53 -20.67 -8.70
CA SER A 32 -8.73 -21.88 -8.41
C SER A 32 -7.37 -21.61 -7.78
N GLY A 33 -6.78 -20.44 -8.02
CA GLY A 33 -5.55 -20.01 -7.39
C GLY A 33 -5.75 -19.74 -5.90
N VAL A 34 -4.73 -20.06 -5.10
CA VAL A 34 -4.72 -19.84 -3.65
C VAL A 34 -3.42 -19.14 -3.28
N PHE A 35 -3.50 -18.12 -2.42
CA PHE A 35 -2.33 -17.45 -1.90
C PHE A 35 -1.53 -18.35 -0.97
N ARG A 36 -0.22 -18.39 -1.19
CA ARG A 36 0.73 -18.91 -0.21
C ARG A 36 1.19 -17.78 0.69
N HIS A 37 1.16 -18.04 1.98
CA HIS A 37 1.53 -17.08 3.01
C HIS A 37 2.96 -17.34 3.47
N ASP A 38 3.76 -16.29 3.51
CA ASP A 38 5.12 -16.32 4.03
C ASP A 38 5.31 -15.16 5.02
N SER A 39 5.37 -15.51 6.31
CA SER A 39 5.64 -14.56 7.39
C SER A 39 7.13 -14.47 7.64
N TRP A 40 7.63 -13.26 7.75
CA TRP A 40 9.06 -13.00 7.92
C TRP A 40 9.31 -11.90 8.95
N GLU A 41 10.49 -11.95 9.55
CA GLU A 41 10.96 -10.96 10.53
C GLU A 41 12.18 -10.22 9.98
N ARG A 42 12.32 -8.96 10.38
CA ARG A 42 13.43 -8.10 9.94
C ARG A 42 14.47 -7.97 11.05
N PRO A 43 15.76 -8.26 10.78
CA PRO A 43 16.83 -7.85 11.68
C PRO A 43 16.79 -6.34 11.96
N GLY A 44 16.69 -5.97 13.24
CA GLY A 44 16.57 -4.57 13.66
C GLY A 44 15.14 -4.04 13.79
N GLY A 45 14.12 -4.90 13.71
CA GLY A 45 12.76 -4.58 14.16
C GLY A 45 11.68 -4.72 13.08
N GLY A 46 10.58 -5.38 13.48
CA GLY A 46 9.40 -5.60 12.65
C GLY A 46 9.49 -6.82 11.74
N GLY A 47 8.74 -6.78 10.65
CA GLY A 47 8.59 -7.91 9.73
C GLY A 47 7.45 -7.68 8.75
N GLY A 48 6.87 -8.77 8.25
CA GLY A 48 5.74 -8.71 7.34
C GLY A 48 5.15 -10.07 7.01
N GLU A 49 4.12 -10.06 6.19
CA GLU A 49 3.52 -11.24 5.59
C GLU A 49 3.42 -11.00 4.08
N SER A 50 4.13 -11.82 3.32
CA SER A 50 4.02 -11.87 1.86
C SER A 50 2.97 -12.92 1.49
N ARG A 51 1.97 -12.52 0.69
CA ARG A 51 1.02 -13.46 0.10
C ARG A 51 1.25 -13.51 -1.40
N VAL A 52 1.58 -14.69 -1.92
CA VAL A 52 1.87 -14.89 -3.34
C VAL A 52 1.01 -16.02 -3.92
N MET A 53 0.31 -15.71 -5.01
CA MET A 53 -0.37 -16.67 -5.87
C MET A 53 0.41 -16.76 -7.18
N THR A 54 0.65 -17.97 -7.68
CA THR A 54 1.28 -18.21 -8.98
C THR A 54 0.54 -19.31 -9.74
N ASN A 55 0.58 -19.24 -11.07
CA ASN A 55 -0.08 -20.21 -11.95
C ASN A 55 -1.58 -20.35 -11.67
N GLY A 56 -2.27 -19.23 -11.39
CA GLY A 56 -3.72 -19.17 -11.32
C GLY A 56 -4.37 -19.22 -12.70
N GLN A 57 -5.70 -19.29 -12.74
CA GLN A 57 -6.44 -19.27 -14.01
C GLN A 57 -6.55 -17.86 -14.60
N VAL A 58 -6.67 -16.84 -13.75
CA VAL A 58 -6.77 -15.43 -14.13
C VAL A 58 -5.44 -14.74 -13.91
N PHE A 59 -4.75 -15.02 -12.80
CA PHE A 59 -3.48 -14.39 -12.46
C PHE A 59 -2.30 -15.34 -12.71
N GLU A 60 -1.39 -14.95 -13.61
CA GLU A 60 -0.11 -15.64 -13.78
C GLU A 60 0.69 -15.53 -12.48
N GLN A 61 0.73 -14.33 -11.92
CA GLN A 61 1.32 -14.04 -10.62
C GLN A 61 0.59 -12.88 -9.94
N ALA A 62 0.21 -13.06 -8.67
CA ALA A 62 -0.31 -11.99 -7.83
C ALA A 62 0.48 -11.96 -6.51
N GLY A 63 1.03 -10.80 -6.17
CA GLY A 63 1.73 -10.58 -4.90
C GLY A 63 1.03 -9.50 -4.11
N VAL A 64 0.70 -9.78 -2.85
CA VAL A 64 0.14 -8.82 -1.89
C VAL A 64 0.95 -8.91 -0.60
N GLY A 65 1.81 -7.91 -0.38
CA GLY A 65 2.68 -7.85 0.79
C GLY A 65 2.16 -6.88 1.83
N TYR A 66 2.10 -7.33 3.08
CA TYR A 66 2.00 -6.46 4.25
C TYR A 66 3.38 -6.39 4.91
N SER A 67 3.77 -5.20 5.35
CA SER A 67 4.94 -5.03 6.20
C SER A 67 4.67 -4.04 7.32
N HIS A 68 5.33 -4.26 8.45
CA HIS A 68 5.42 -3.33 9.55
C HIS A 68 6.84 -3.39 10.10
N VAL A 69 7.63 -2.38 9.78
CA VAL A 69 9.03 -2.27 10.16
C VAL A 69 9.21 -1.11 11.11
N PHE A 70 10.12 -1.27 12.06
CA PHE A 70 10.47 -0.23 13.02
C PHE A 70 11.94 -0.33 13.39
N GLY A 71 12.46 0.70 14.02
CA GLY A 71 13.84 0.72 14.50
C GLY A 71 14.16 2.01 15.26
N ASP A 72 15.30 1.99 15.94
CA ASP A 72 15.70 3.05 16.86
C ASP A 72 16.22 4.32 16.15
N ALA A 73 16.56 4.22 14.87
CA ALA A 73 17.05 5.35 14.09
C ALA A 73 16.57 5.30 12.63
N MET A 74 16.16 6.47 12.13
CA MET A 74 15.77 6.66 10.73
C MET A 74 16.88 6.24 9.74
N PRO A 75 16.54 5.45 8.70
CA PRO A 75 17.51 5.12 7.66
C PRO A 75 17.90 6.39 6.87
N PRO A 76 19.16 6.50 6.38
CA PRO A 76 19.64 7.69 5.66
C PRO A 76 18.78 8.11 4.47
N SER A 77 18.14 7.15 3.80
CA SER A 77 17.22 7.41 2.67
C SER A 77 15.98 8.20 3.08
N ALA A 78 15.46 7.97 4.29
CA ALA A 78 14.25 8.60 4.79
C ALA A 78 14.50 9.96 5.46
N SER A 79 15.71 10.20 5.98
CA SER A 79 16.12 11.48 6.56
C SER A 79 16.78 12.44 5.57
N LYS A 80 17.16 12.00 4.37
CA LYS A 80 17.83 12.84 3.35
C LYS A 80 17.10 14.16 3.06
N ASN A 81 15.77 14.11 2.97
CA ASN A 81 14.93 15.29 2.70
C ASN A 81 14.30 15.88 3.97
N ARG A 82 14.60 15.29 5.14
CA ARG A 82 14.07 15.64 6.46
C ARG A 82 15.14 15.44 7.54
N PRO A 83 16.24 16.22 7.50
CA PRO A 83 17.39 16.03 8.39
C PRO A 83 17.02 16.15 9.88
N GLU A 84 15.94 16.87 10.20
CA GLU A 84 15.36 16.97 11.54
C GLU A 84 14.83 15.63 12.11
N LEU A 85 14.67 14.62 11.26
CA LEU A 85 14.25 13.27 11.67
C LEU A 85 15.43 12.31 11.86
N ALA A 86 16.65 12.73 11.55
CA ALA A 86 17.84 11.89 11.70
C ALA A 86 17.99 11.44 13.17
N GLY A 87 18.25 10.14 13.37
CA GLY A 87 18.42 9.54 14.70
C GLY A 87 17.13 9.32 15.49
N ARG A 88 15.96 9.71 14.98
CA ARG A 88 14.68 9.39 15.64
C ARG A 88 14.29 7.93 15.38
N ALA A 89 13.72 7.29 16.40
CA ALA A 89 13.05 6.00 16.23
C ALA A 89 11.82 6.14 15.33
N PHE A 90 11.56 5.11 14.53
CA PHE A 90 10.53 5.14 13.50
C PHE A 90 9.70 3.87 13.46
N SER A 91 8.50 4.00 12.89
CA SER A 91 7.65 2.90 12.50
C SER A 91 7.05 3.20 11.12
N ALA A 92 7.12 2.22 10.22
CA ALA A 92 6.52 2.27 8.91
C ALA A 92 5.74 0.98 8.66
N MET A 93 4.51 1.11 8.20
CA MET A 93 3.66 -0.03 7.86
C MET A 93 2.95 0.21 6.54
N GLY A 94 2.63 -0.84 5.80
CA GLY A 94 1.91 -0.69 4.56
C GLY A 94 1.53 -2.00 3.89
N VAL A 95 0.60 -1.88 2.95
CA VAL A 95 0.24 -2.92 1.98
C VAL A 95 0.74 -2.48 0.62
N SER A 96 1.35 -3.39 -0.13
CA SER A 96 1.74 -3.19 -1.52
C SER A 96 1.34 -4.41 -2.33
N LEU A 97 0.90 -4.20 -3.58
CA LEU A 97 0.56 -5.29 -4.47
C LEU A 97 0.98 -5.02 -5.91
N VAL A 98 1.23 -6.12 -6.63
CA VAL A 98 1.33 -6.15 -8.08
C VAL A 98 0.60 -7.39 -8.57
N LEU A 99 -0.28 -7.22 -9.54
CA LEU A 99 -1.11 -8.27 -10.13
C LEU A 99 -0.77 -8.39 -11.62
N HIS A 100 -0.38 -9.58 -12.05
CA HIS A 100 -0.11 -9.92 -13.45
C HIS A 100 -1.14 -10.94 -13.94
N PRO A 101 -2.13 -10.51 -14.72
CA PRO A 101 -3.10 -11.42 -15.33
C PRO A 101 -2.48 -12.25 -16.46
N VAL A 102 -3.01 -13.46 -16.68
CA VAL A 102 -2.66 -14.33 -17.82
C VAL A 102 -3.18 -13.73 -19.13
N ASN A 103 -4.39 -13.16 -19.10
CA ASN A 103 -5.05 -12.63 -20.29
C ASN A 103 -4.56 -11.20 -20.57
N PRO A 104 -3.99 -10.90 -21.76
CA PRO A 104 -3.44 -9.57 -22.07
C PRO A 104 -4.51 -8.46 -22.18
N TYR A 105 -5.79 -8.83 -22.22
CA TYR A 105 -6.90 -7.87 -22.15
C TYR A 105 -7.23 -7.44 -20.72
N VAL A 106 -6.67 -8.09 -19.70
CA VAL A 106 -6.75 -7.66 -18.30
C VAL A 106 -5.45 -6.91 -17.95
N PRO A 107 -5.53 -5.65 -17.50
CA PRO A 107 -4.33 -4.86 -17.18
C PRO A 107 -3.54 -5.38 -15.98
N THR A 108 -2.22 -5.18 -16.00
CA THR A 108 -1.42 -5.25 -14.77
C THR A 108 -1.86 -4.14 -13.83
N THR A 109 -1.96 -4.44 -12.54
CA THR A 109 -2.37 -3.46 -11.52
C THR A 109 -1.31 -3.39 -10.43
N HIS A 110 -0.99 -2.17 -10.00
CA HIS A 110 -0.17 -1.91 -8.82
C HIS A 110 -0.95 -1.05 -7.83
N ALA A 111 -0.74 -1.31 -6.54
CA ALA A 111 -1.19 -0.41 -5.49
C ALA A 111 -0.24 -0.43 -4.29
N ASN A 112 -0.16 0.69 -3.60
CA ASN A 112 0.59 0.83 -2.36
C ASN A 112 -0.16 1.76 -1.40
N PHE A 113 -0.28 1.36 -0.15
CA PHE A 113 -0.84 2.18 0.94
C PHE A 113 0.06 2.06 2.16
N GLY A 114 0.72 3.15 2.51
CA GLY A 114 1.73 3.21 3.56
C GLY A 114 1.44 4.28 4.61
N PHE A 115 1.83 3.99 5.83
CA PHE A 115 1.80 4.90 6.97
C PHE A 115 3.17 4.93 7.63
N PHE A 116 3.63 6.13 7.94
CA PHE A 116 4.89 6.36 8.62
C PHE A 116 4.67 7.24 9.85
N THR A 117 5.36 6.93 10.94
CA THR A 117 5.43 7.78 12.12
C THR A 117 6.79 7.68 12.81
N THR A 118 7.28 8.79 13.36
CA THR A 118 8.36 8.75 14.36
C THR A 118 7.78 8.41 15.72
N VAL A 119 8.47 7.59 16.51
CA VAL A 119 8.10 7.36 17.92
C VAL A 119 8.26 8.68 18.69
N ALA A 120 7.30 8.98 19.57
CA ALA A 120 7.37 10.16 20.42
C ALA A 120 8.60 10.05 21.34
N GLY A 121 9.48 11.05 21.25
CA GLY A 121 10.72 11.16 22.03
C GLY A 121 10.86 12.61 22.50
N GLU A 122 12.03 13.24 22.29
CA GLU A 122 12.20 14.70 22.46
C GLU A 122 11.43 15.46 21.36
N GLY A 123 10.11 15.57 21.50
CA GLY A 123 9.23 16.35 20.63
C GLY A 123 8.06 15.56 20.03
N PRO A 124 7.12 16.27 19.37
CA PRO A 124 5.93 15.66 18.80
C PRO A 124 6.28 14.62 17.73
N ALA A 125 5.43 13.62 17.58
CA ALA A 125 5.53 12.65 16.50
C ALA A 125 5.30 13.34 15.15
N VAL A 126 6.20 13.09 14.19
CA VAL A 126 6.03 13.45 12.78
C VAL A 126 5.53 12.23 12.04
N TRP A 127 4.44 12.38 11.30
CA TRP A 127 3.79 11.27 10.61
C TRP A 127 3.19 11.72 9.28
N TRP A 128 3.04 10.76 8.37
CA TRP A 128 2.39 10.96 7.09
C TRP A 128 1.88 9.63 6.53
N PHE A 129 0.87 9.72 5.66
CA PHE A 129 0.49 8.63 4.77
C PHE A 129 1.17 8.82 3.41
N GLY A 130 1.34 7.73 2.69
CA GLY A 130 1.74 7.71 1.30
C GLY A 130 1.04 6.55 0.60
N GLY A 131 0.87 6.65 -0.72
CA GLY A 131 0.25 5.58 -1.47
C GLY A 131 -0.34 6.05 -2.79
N GLY A 132 -0.98 5.11 -3.47
CA GLY A 132 -1.58 5.27 -4.77
C GLY A 132 -1.86 3.92 -5.39
N PHE A 133 -2.55 3.94 -6.52
CA PHE A 133 -2.82 2.75 -7.31
C PHE A 133 -2.89 3.15 -8.78
N ASP A 134 -2.40 2.28 -9.65
CA ASP A 134 -2.22 2.52 -11.06
C ASP A 134 -2.49 1.28 -11.89
N LEU A 135 -2.84 1.51 -13.16
CA LEU A 135 -3.32 0.50 -14.10
C LEU A 135 -2.43 0.54 -15.33
N THR A 136 -1.89 -0.63 -15.71
CA THR A 136 -0.99 -0.80 -16.84
C THR A 136 -1.62 -1.75 -17.86
N PRO A 137 -2.50 -1.24 -18.76
CA PRO A 137 -3.13 -2.04 -19.80
C PRO A 137 -2.14 -2.39 -20.91
N TYR A 138 -2.23 -3.60 -21.46
CA TYR A 138 -1.53 -3.97 -22.68
C TYR A 138 -2.35 -3.62 -23.93
N TYR A 139 -3.64 -3.97 -23.90
CA TYR A 139 -4.64 -3.57 -24.88
C TYR A 139 -5.74 -2.75 -24.18
N PRO A 140 -5.65 -1.41 -24.18
CA PRO A 140 -6.55 -0.58 -23.39
C PRO A 140 -7.95 -0.51 -23.98
N PHE A 141 -8.96 -0.68 -23.12
CA PHE A 141 -10.34 -0.34 -23.43
C PHE A 141 -10.68 1.03 -22.84
N HIS A 142 -11.33 1.88 -23.63
CA HIS A 142 -11.67 3.23 -23.18
C HIS A 142 -12.60 3.23 -21.96
N GLU A 143 -13.53 2.29 -21.91
CA GLU A 143 -14.46 2.12 -20.78
C GLU A 143 -13.77 1.75 -19.48
N ASP A 144 -12.76 0.88 -19.51
CA ASP A 144 -11.97 0.53 -18.33
C ASP A 144 -11.19 1.72 -17.78
N VAL A 145 -10.58 2.52 -18.67
CA VAL A 145 -9.86 3.74 -18.29
C VAL A 145 -10.80 4.75 -17.64
N LEU A 146 -12.00 4.93 -18.19
CA LEU A 146 -13.02 5.80 -17.61
C LEU A 146 -13.51 5.27 -16.27
N HIS A 147 -13.79 3.97 -16.16
CA HIS A 147 -14.23 3.34 -14.93
C HIS A 147 -13.18 3.53 -13.83
N TRP A 148 -11.93 3.16 -14.11
CA TRP A 148 -10.79 3.30 -13.19
C TRP A 148 -10.64 4.72 -12.65
N HIS A 149 -10.61 5.71 -13.55
CA HIS A 149 -10.44 7.10 -13.15
C HIS A 149 -11.65 7.69 -12.42
N ARG A 150 -12.88 7.25 -12.74
CA ARG A 150 -14.08 7.66 -11.99
C ARG A 150 -14.04 7.09 -10.58
N THR A 151 -13.73 5.80 -10.42
CA THR A 151 -13.56 5.17 -9.11
C THR A 151 -12.51 5.89 -8.26
N ALA A 152 -11.36 6.23 -8.85
CA ALA A 152 -10.31 7.00 -8.16
C ALA A 152 -10.75 8.41 -7.77
N ARG A 153 -11.48 9.11 -8.64
CA ARG A 153 -12.03 10.44 -8.36
C ARG A 153 -13.04 10.38 -7.23
N ASP A 154 -13.96 9.43 -7.29
CA ASP A 154 -15.06 9.29 -6.33
C ASP A 154 -14.51 8.92 -4.93
N ALA A 155 -13.43 8.13 -4.87
CA ALA A 155 -12.72 7.85 -3.63
C ALA A 155 -12.04 9.11 -3.02
N CYS A 156 -11.60 10.06 -3.84
CA CYS A 156 -10.99 11.31 -3.38
C CYS A 156 -12.04 12.38 -3.00
N GLN A 157 -13.23 12.35 -3.60
CA GLN A 157 -14.24 13.41 -3.51
C GLN A 157 -14.63 13.78 -2.07
N PRO A 158 -14.80 12.85 -1.11
CA PRO A 158 -15.15 13.21 0.27
C PRO A 158 -14.07 14.02 1.00
N PHE A 159 -12.84 14.02 0.50
CA PHE A 159 -11.72 14.73 1.12
C PHE A 159 -11.54 16.14 0.55
N GLY A 160 -11.94 16.38 -0.70
CA GLY A 160 -11.78 17.65 -1.40
C GLY A 160 -11.65 17.49 -2.92
N GLU A 161 -12.18 18.42 -3.68
CA GLU A 161 -12.21 18.38 -5.15
C GLU A 161 -10.81 18.50 -5.78
N GLU A 162 -9.84 19.06 -5.04
CA GLU A 162 -8.47 19.27 -5.49
C GLU A 162 -7.60 18.00 -5.47
N TYR A 163 -8.01 16.98 -4.68
CA TYR A 163 -7.14 15.83 -4.42
C TYR A 163 -6.99 14.91 -5.62
N TYR A 164 -8.09 14.57 -6.31
CA TYR A 164 -7.99 13.72 -7.49
C TYR A 164 -7.14 14.36 -8.60
N PRO A 165 -7.38 15.62 -9.03
CA PRO A 165 -6.53 16.26 -10.05
C PRO A 165 -5.05 16.30 -9.65
N ARG A 166 -4.75 16.56 -8.37
CA ARG A 166 -3.39 16.60 -7.85
C ARG A 166 -2.72 15.23 -7.88
N TYR A 167 -3.35 14.21 -7.31
CA TYR A 167 -2.75 12.88 -7.20
C TYR A 167 -2.71 12.16 -8.56
N LYS A 168 -3.71 12.36 -9.42
CA LYS A 168 -3.71 11.86 -10.80
C LYS A 168 -2.61 12.47 -11.67
N LYS A 169 -2.16 13.69 -11.38
CA LYS A 169 -1.01 14.32 -12.07
C LYS A 169 0.34 13.84 -11.50
N TRP A 170 0.36 13.43 -10.23
CA TRP A 170 1.57 12.97 -9.56
C TRP A 170 1.88 11.51 -9.95
N CYS A 171 0.84 10.69 -10.08
CA CYS A 171 0.92 9.38 -10.72
C CYS A 171 1.31 9.53 -12.20
#